data_AF-A0AA41YDU0-F1
#
_entry.id   AF-A0AA41YDU0-F1
#
_cell.length_a   1.000
_cell.length_b   1.000
_cell.length_c   1.000
_cell.angle_alpha   90.00
_cell.angle_beta   90.00
_cell.angle_gamma   90.00
#
_symmetry.space_group_name_H-M   'P 1'
#
loop_
_entity.id
_entity.type
_entity.pdbx_description
1 polymer ?
#
loop_
_entity_poly.entity_id
_entity_poly.type
_entity_poly.pdbx_seq_one_letter_code
_entity_poly.pdbx_strand_id
1 'polypeptide(L)'
;RIKNFSTSHDPQLVSMYYQFGRYLLISSSQPGGQPANLQGIWNESTNPAWDSKYTININTEMNYWPAEKCNLTELHEPLIQMVKELSETGTQTAREMHGAKGWVTHHNTDIWRISGVVDGAFWGMWPMGGAWLSQHLWEKYLYSGDLNYLESVYPVLKS
;
A
#
# COMPACT_ATOMS: atom_id res chain seq x y z
N ARG A 1 -22.63 12.61 -16.23
CA ARG A 1 -21.81 13.69 -15.64
C ARG A 1 -20.35 13.55 -16.04
N ILE A 2 -19.64 12.49 -15.63
CA ILE A 2 -18.21 12.26 -15.94
C ILE A 2 -17.88 12.40 -17.44
N LYS A 3 -18.63 11.75 -18.33
CA LYS A 3 -18.42 11.82 -19.79
C LYS A 3 -18.40 13.25 -20.36
N ASN A 4 -19.10 14.18 -19.72
CA ASN A 4 -19.22 15.56 -20.18
C ASN A 4 -18.33 16.54 -19.39
N PHE A 5 -17.54 16.08 -18.42
CA PHE A 5 -16.82 16.96 -17.51
C PHE A 5 -15.83 17.89 -18.22
N SER A 6 -15.22 17.45 -19.33
CA SER A 6 -14.29 18.28 -20.13
C SER A 6 -14.98 19.40 -20.90
N THR A 7 -16.30 19.32 -21.11
CA THR A 7 -17.08 20.29 -21.90
C THR A 7 -18.10 21.06 -21.08
N SER A 8 -18.29 20.70 -19.80
CA SER A 8 -19.20 21.34 -18.87
C SER A 8 -18.46 21.91 -17.65
N HIS A 9 -18.83 23.10 -17.18
CA HIS A 9 -18.30 23.65 -15.92
C HIS A 9 -19.08 23.08 -14.70
N ASP A 10 -18.63 21.94 -14.17
CA ASP A 10 -19.21 21.26 -12.99
C ASP A 10 -18.19 21.13 -11.85
N PRO A 11 -17.86 22.21 -11.11
CA PRO A 11 -16.90 22.15 -10.00
C PRO A 11 -17.38 21.26 -8.83
N GLN A 12 -18.69 20.99 -8.74
CA GLN A 12 -19.23 20.06 -7.74
C GLN A 12 -18.79 18.63 -8.01
N LEU A 13 -18.63 18.23 -9.28
CA LEU A 13 -18.12 16.90 -9.62
C LEU A 13 -16.70 16.66 -9.08
N VAL A 14 -15.84 17.68 -9.13
CA VAL A 14 -14.48 17.61 -8.55
C VAL A 14 -14.53 17.38 -7.05
N SER A 15 -15.35 18.17 -6.34
CA SER A 15 -15.52 18.03 -4.88
C SER A 15 -16.09 16.66 -4.50
N MET A 16 -17.06 16.18 -5.29
CA MET A 16 -17.65 14.85 -5.10
C MET A 16 -16.61 13.74 -5.31
N TYR A 17 -15.77 13.82 -6.35
CA TYR A 17 -14.72 12.83 -6.61
C TYR A 17 -13.65 12.81 -5.53
N TYR A 18 -13.28 13.97 -4.99
CA TYR A 18 -12.38 14.05 -3.84
C TYR A 18 -12.96 13.32 -2.62
N GLN A 19 -14.22 13.58 -2.27
CA GLN A 19 -14.89 12.88 -1.17
C GLN A 19 -15.11 11.41 -1.46
N PHE A 20 -15.31 11.03 -2.73
CA PHE A 20 -15.44 9.63 -3.12
C PHE A 20 -14.15 8.85 -2.85
N GLY A 21 -12.97 9.44 -3.08
CA GLY A 21 -11.70 8.82 -2.68
C GLY A 21 -11.61 8.54 -1.17
N ARG A 22 -12.01 9.51 -0.34
CA ARG A 22 -12.08 9.33 1.13
C ARG A 22 -13.07 8.23 1.51
N TYR A 23 -14.26 8.24 0.91
CA TYR A 23 -15.29 7.22 1.12
C TYR A 23 -14.80 5.82 0.77
N LEU A 24 -14.10 5.67 -0.36
CA LEU A 24 -13.56 4.38 -0.78
C LEU A 24 -12.53 3.86 0.22
N LEU A 25 -11.57 4.69 0.66
CA LEU A 25 -10.59 4.26 1.66
C LEU A 25 -11.26 3.88 2.99
N ILE A 26 -12.22 4.68 3.48
CA ILE A 26 -13.06 4.34 4.65
C ILE A 26 -13.71 2.97 4.49
N SER A 27 -14.23 2.68 3.30
CA SER A 27 -14.99 1.45 3.05
C SER A 27 -14.11 0.22 2.81
N SER A 28 -12.84 0.41 2.41
CA SER A 28 -11.95 -0.70 2.02
C SER A 28 -10.78 -0.93 2.97
N SER A 29 -10.51 -0.04 3.92
CA SER A 29 -9.42 -0.21 4.88
C SER A 29 -9.83 0.30 6.25
N GLN A 30 -9.92 -0.62 7.23
CA GLN A 30 -10.28 -0.33 8.61
C GLN A 30 -9.27 -1.02 9.54
N PRO A 31 -8.96 -0.45 10.72
CA PRO A 31 -8.15 -1.08 11.75
C PRO A 31 -8.54 -2.56 11.98
N GLY A 32 -7.52 -3.44 12.03
CA GLY A 32 -7.70 -4.89 12.17
C GLY A 32 -8.07 -5.64 10.88
N GLY A 33 -8.30 -4.93 9.77
CA GLY A 33 -8.54 -5.51 8.45
C GLY A 33 -7.28 -5.73 7.60
N GLN A 34 -7.48 -6.06 6.33
CA GLN A 34 -6.43 -6.06 5.30
C GLN A 34 -6.33 -4.69 4.63
N PRO A 35 -5.18 -4.34 4.03
CA PRO A 35 -5.08 -3.13 3.25
C PRO A 35 -5.94 -3.17 1.97
N ALA A 36 -6.24 -2.01 1.42
CA ALA A 36 -6.96 -1.90 0.15
C ALA A 36 -6.09 -2.43 -0.99
N ASN A 37 -6.59 -3.44 -1.70
CA ASN A 37 -5.89 -4.03 -2.85
C ASN A 37 -6.15 -3.23 -4.15
N LEU A 38 -5.75 -3.76 -5.31
CA LEU A 38 -5.98 -3.09 -6.62
C LEU A 38 -7.44 -2.68 -6.90
N GLN A 39 -8.41 -3.35 -6.28
CA GLN A 39 -9.84 -3.07 -6.41
C GLN A 39 -10.49 -2.69 -5.07
N GLY A 40 -9.69 -2.26 -4.08
CA GLY A 40 -10.15 -2.01 -2.71
C GLY A 40 -10.55 -3.32 -2.03
N ILE A 41 -11.84 -3.61 -2.05
CA ILE A 41 -12.45 -4.89 -1.61
C ILE A 41 -13.53 -5.39 -2.59
N TRP A 42 -13.66 -4.76 -3.76
CA TRP A 42 -14.79 -4.98 -4.68
C TRP A 42 -14.33 -5.74 -5.92
N ASN A 43 -14.55 -7.05 -5.92
CA ASN A 43 -14.25 -7.91 -7.05
C ASN A 43 -15.32 -9.01 -7.19
N GLU A 44 -15.78 -9.23 -8.42
CA GLU A 44 -16.76 -10.29 -8.76
C GLU A 44 -16.13 -11.51 -9.46
N SER A 45 -14.87 -11.39 -9.90
CA SER A 45 -14.17 -12.40 -10.70
C SER A 45 -13.37 -13.36 -9.82
N THR A 46 -13.35 -14.65 -10.18
CA THR A 46 -12.41 -15.62 -9.60
C THR A 46 -11.00 -15.53 -10.19
N ASN A 47 -10.85 -14.81 -11.31
CA ASN A 47 -9.58 -14.52 -11.97
C ASN A 47 -9.53 -13.02 -12.32
N PRO A 48 -9.41 -12.12 -11.31
CA PRO A 48 -9.40 -10.69 -11.54
C PRO A 48 -8.12 -10.23 -12.25
N ALA A 49 -8.17 -9.06 -12.88
CA ALA A 49 -7.00 -8.47 -13.53
C ALA A 49 -5.88 -8.27 -12.51
N TRP A 50 -4.67 -8.76 -12.83
CA TRP A 50 -3.51 -8.78 -11.93
C TRP A 50 -3.82 -9.35 -10.55
N ASP A 51 -4.70 -10.35 -10.51
CA ASP A 51 -5.17 -11.07 -9.33
C ASP A 51 -5.79 -10.18 -8.23
N SER A 52 -6.14 -8.92 -8.54
CA SER A 52 -6.58 -7.94 -7.53
C SER A 52 -5.62 -7.89 -6.33
N LYS A 53 -4.32 -8.08 -6.57
CA LYS A 53 -3.27 -8.21 -5.56
C LYS A 53 -2.84 -6.87 -4.98
N TYR A 54 -1.71 -6.86 -4.26
CA TYR A 54 -0.99 -5.66 -3.89
C TYR A 54 0.19 -5.47 -4.85
N THR A 55 0.05 -4.56 -5.81
CA THR A 55 1.16 -4.11 -6.65
C THR A 55 1.80 -2.90 -5.99
N ILE A 56 3.04 -3.07 -5.55
CA ILE A 56 3.77 -2.22 -4.61
C ILE A 56 4.98 -1.56 -5.30
N ASN A 57 4.79 -1.16 -6.55
CA ASN A 57 5.71 -0.30 -7.28
C ASN A 57 5.02 1.00 -7.73
N ILE A 58 3.82 1.28 -7.20
CA ILE A 58 3.03 2.52 -7.32
C ILE A 58 1.60 2.33 -6.78
N ASN A 59 0.93 1.21 -7.10
CA ASN A 59 -0.52 1.09 -6.96
C ASN A 59 -0.98 1.08 -5.49
N THR A 60 -0.40 0.19 -4.69
CA THR A 60 -0.75 0.08 -3.27
C THR A 60 -0.27 1.30 -2.49
N GLU A 61 0.88 1.90 -2.83
CA GLU A 61 1.32 3.17 -2.26
C GLU A 61 0.28 4.27 -2.53
N MET A 62 -0.17 4.37 -3.79
CA MET A 62 -1.16 5.36 -4.23
C MET A 62 -2.49 5.25 -3.49
N ASN A 63 -2.94 4.01 -3.19
CA ASN A 63 -4.14 3.79 -2.39
C ASN A 63 -4.11 4.53 -1.05
N TYR A 64 -2.91 4.70 -0.46
CA TYR A 64 -2.72 5.25 0.88
C TYR A 64 -2.20 6.69 0.93
N TRP A 65 -1.84 7.30 -0.19
CA TRP A 65 -1.53 8.75 -0.24
C TRP A 65 -2.56 9.66 0.43
N PRO A 66 -3.88 9.39 0.38
CA PRO A 66 -4.85 10.23 1.07
C PRO A 66 -4.97 9.98 2.58
N ALA A 67 -4.42 8.88 3.13
CA ALA A 67 -4.69 8.47 4.51
C ALA A 67 -4.37 9.57 5.54
N GLU A 68 -3.15 10.08 5.52
CA GLU A 68 -2.75 11.14 6.45
C GLU A 68 -3.28 12.52 6.01
N LYS A 69 -3.12 12.86 4.72
CA LYS A 69 -3.49 14.18 4.15
C LYS A 69 -4.99 14.49 4.27
N CYS A 70 -5.85 13.48 4.23
CA CYS A 70 -7.29 13.63 4.25
C CYS A 70 -7.92 13.35 5.63
N ASN A 71 -7.09 13.31 6.69
CA ASN A 71 -7.48 13.09 8.08
C ASN A 71 -8.21 11.75 8.28
N LEU A 72 -7.55 10.65 7.84
CA LEU A 72 -8.01 9.27 7.89
C LEU A 72 -6.89 8.35 8.43
N THR A 73 -6.15 8.81 9.43
CA THR A 73 -4.87 8.20 9.86
C THR A 73 -5.03 6.76 10.35
N GLU A 74 -6.16 6.43 10.96
CA GLU A 74 -6.50 5.09 11.48
C GLU A 74 -6.62 4.09 10.34
N LEU A 75 -7.07 4.55 9.17
CA LEU A 75 -7.23 3.70 7.99
C LEU A 75 -5.89 3.29 7.37
N HIS A 76 -4.79 3.92 7.77
CA HIS A 76 -3.45 3.57 7.33
C HIS A 76 -2.92 2.29 8.00
N GLU A 77 -3.46 1.94 9.18
CA GLU A 77 -2.99 0.85 10.02
C GLU A 77 -2.89 -0.51 9.31
N PRO A 78 -3.85 -0.93 8.45
CA PRO A 78 -3.73 -2.19 7.72
C PRO A 78 -2.52 -2.26 6.80
N LEU A 79 -2.13 -1.14 6.17
CA LEU A 79 -0.91 -1.09 5.37
C LEU A 79 0.33 -1.20 6.27
N ILE A 80 0.37 -0.43 7.36
CA ILE A 80 1.47 -0.47 8.33
C ILE A 80 1.69 -1.90 8.85
N GLN A 81 0.61 -2.62 9.14
CA GLN A 81 0.65 -4.00 9.58
C GLN A 81 1.16 -4.93 8.47
N MET A 82 0.69 -4.77 7.23
CA MET A 82 1.23 -5.54 6.09
C MET A 82 2.73 -5.32 5.92
N VAL A 83 3.23 -4.09 6.08
CA VAL A 83 4.68 -3.79 5.96
C VAL A 83 5.49 -4.48 7.06
N LYS A 84 4.97 -4.54 8.29
CA LYS A 84 5.59 -5.32 9.38
C LYS A 84 5.67 -6.80 9.03
N GLU A 85 4.58 -7.39 8.53
CA GLU A 85 4.54 -8.80 8.13
C GLU A 85 5.48 -9.10 6.95
N LEU A 86 5.56 -8.19 5.97
CA LEU A 86 6.51 -8.29 4.86
C LEU A 86 7.96 -8.19 5.31
N SER A 87 8.24 -7.46 6.39
CA SER A 87 9.61 -7.41 6.93
C SER A 87 10.07 -8.75 7.51
N GLU A 88 9.12 -9.54 8.02
CA GLU A 88 9.41 -10.90 8.50
C GLU A 88 9.63 -11.86 7.33
N THR A 89 8.69 -11.93 6.37
CA THR A 89 8.81 -12.84 5.22
C THR A 89 9.93 -12.42 4.27
N GLY A 90 10.10 -11.13 4.04
CA GLY A 90 11.15 -10.54 3.20
C GLY A 90 12.56 -10.75 3.73
N THR A 91 12.74 -11.03 5.03
CA THR A 91 14.04 -11.41 5.60
C THR A 91 14.54 -12.72 4.98
N GLN A 92 13.63 -13.68 4.77
CA GLN A 92 13.98 -14.94 4.10
C GLN A 92 14.42 -14.69 2.65
N THR A 93 13.66 -13.87 1.91
CA THR A 93 14.01 -13.51 0.52
C THR A 93 15.35 -12.80 0.43
N ALA A 94 15.64 -11.84 1.31
CA ALA A 94 16.91 -11.12 1.32
C ALA A 94 18.10 -12.08 1.50
N ARG A 95 17.97 -13.01 2.46
CA ARG A 95 19.00 -14.00 2.75
C ARG A 95 19.19 -15.00 1.61
N GLU A 96 18.09 -15.60 1.12
CA GLU A 96 18.15 -16.75 0.20
C GLU A 96 18.39 -16.34 -1.25
N MET A 97 17.82 -15.22 -1.70
CA MET A 97 17.97 -14.76 -3.09
C MET A 97 19.16 -13.82 -3.29
N HIS A 98 19.53 -13.06 -2.25
CA HIS A 98 20.55 -12.00 -2.39
C HIS A 98 21.74 -12.14 -1.44
N GLY A 99 21.74 -13.10 -0.51
CA GLY A 99 22.78 -13.21 0.51
C GLY A 99 22.89 -11.98 1.41
N ALA A 100 21.81 -11.19 1.50
CA ALA A 100 21.78 -9.90 2.17
C ALA A 100 21.18 -10.02 3.60
N LYS A 101 21.49 -9.01 4.42
CA LYS A 101 20.79 -8.76 5.69
C LYS A 101 19.55 -7.89 5.42
N GLY A 102 18.74 -7.70 6.45
CA GLY A 102 17.51 -6.93 6.34
C GLY A 102 16.41 -7.73 5.64
N TRP A 103 15.51 -7.03 4.98
CA TRP A 103 14.38 -7.62 4.29
C TRP A 103 14.18 -6.97 2.91
N VAL A 104 13.58 -7.72 1.99
CA VAL A 104 13.27 -7.23 0.65
C VAL A 104 11.93 -7.78 0.20
N THR A 105 11.18 -6.95 -0.51
CA THR A 105 9.95 -7.33 -1.22
C THR A 105 10.02 -6.71 -2.61
N HIS A 106 9.73 -7.51 -3.63
CA HIS A 106 9.70 -7.05 -5.03
C HIS A 106 8.38 -6.35 -5.38
N HIS A 107 8.08 -6.15 -6.66
CA HIS A 107 6.97 -5.30 -7.08
C HIS A 107 5.55 -5.76 -6.72
N ASN A 108 5.33 -7.02 -6.32
CA ASN A 108 4.01 -7.56 -6.00
C ASN A 108 4.06 -8.41 -4.72
N THR A 109 2.96 -8.38 -3.95
CA THR A 109 2.66 -9.31 -2.86
C THR A 109 1.17 -9.66 -2.87
N ASP A 110 0.76 -10.59 -2.03
CA ASP A 110 -0.63 -11.02 -1.85
C ASP A 110 -0.99 -11.21 -0.36
N ILE A 111 -2.13 -11.87 -0.11
CA ILE A 111 -2.61 -12.16 1.24
C ILE A 111 -1.65 -13.03 2.06
N TRP A 112 -0.75 -13.78 1.39
CA TRP A 112 0.23 -14.67 2.01
C TRP A 112 1.59 -14.02 2.24
N ARG A 113 1.73 -12.72 1.90
CA ARG A 113 2.96 -11.93 2.14
C ARG A 113 4.19 -12.48 1.39
N ILE A 114 3.98 -12.93 0.15
CA ILE A 114 5.10 -13.31 -0.72
C ILE A 114 6.00 -12.09 -1.01
N SER A 115 7.30 -12.32 -1.02
CA SER A 115 8.31 -11.26 -1.17
C SER A 115 9.29 -11.48 -2.32
N GLY A 116 9.20 -12.62 -3.00
CA GLY A 116 10.04 -12.98 -4.15
C GLY A 116 9.68 -12.25 -5.44
N VAL A 117 10.41 -12.59 -6.51
CA VAL A 117 10.15 -12.07 -7.86
C VAL A 117 8.87 -12.69 -8.42
N VAL A 118 7.94 -11.86 -8.88
CA VAL A 118 6.65 -12.27 -9.46
C VAL A 118 6.67 -12.05 -10.98
N ASP A 119 5.98 -12.92 -11.72
CA ASP A 119 5.86 -12.94 -13.18
C ASP A 119 7.19 -13.05 -13.94
N GLY A 120 7.59 -12.02 -14.68
CA GLY A 120 8.77 -12.02 -15.55
C GLY A 120 9.79 -10.97 -15.14
N ALA A 121 11.07 -11.23 -15.40
CA ALA A 121 12.18 -10.38 -14.94
C ALA A 121 12.07 -8.90 -15.36
N PHE A 122 11.49 -8.61 -16.53
CA PHE A 122 11.31 -7.25 -17.03
C PHE A 122 10.51 -6.35 -16.05
N TRP A 123 9.55 -6.93 -15.34
CA TRP A 123 8.72 -6.23 -14.34
C TRP A 123 9.11 -6.61 -12.92
N GLY A 124 9.33 -7.91 -12.70
CA GLY A 124 9.47 -8.50 -11.38
C GLY A 124 10.83 -8.32 -10.72
N MET A 125 11.91 -8.11 -11.49
CA MET A 125 13.25 -7.88 -10.95
C MET A 125 13.40 -6.42 -10.49
N TRP A 126 12.56 -6.03 -9.53
CA TRP A 126 12.52 -4.70 -8.95
C TRP A 126 12.45 -4.83 -7.42
N PRO A 127 13.60 -4.85 -6.72
CA PRO A 127 13.69 -5.18 -5.29
C PRO A 127 13.46 -3.96 -4.38
N MET A 128 12.57 -3.03 -4.77
CA MET A 128 12.38 -1.75 -4.09
C MET A 128 10.98 -1.58 -3.46
N GLY A 129 10.12 -2.60 -3.53
CA GLY A 129 8.74 -2.50 -3.02
C GLY A 129 8.71 -2.33 -1.51
N GLY A 130 9.48 -3.15 -0.79
CA GLY A 130 9.63 -3.00 0.66
C GLY A 130 10.18 -1.62 1.06
N ALA A 131 11.15 -1.11 0.31
CA ALA A 131 11.76 0.20 0.57
C ALA A 131 10.79 1.37 0.35
N TRP A 132 9.96 1.32 -0.70
CA TRP A 132 8.96 2.36 -0.94
C TRP A 132 7.83 2.28 0.10
N LEU A 133 7.30 1.09 0.36
CA LEU A 133 6.29 0.89 1.40
C LEU A 133 6.76 1.36 2.79
N SER A 134 8.05 1.22 3.10
CA SER A 134 8.63 1.72 4.35
C SER A 134 8.49 3.23 4.52
N GLN A 135 8.36 4.01 3.44
CA GLN A 135 8.09 5.44 3.55
C GLN A 135 6.74 5.73 4.21
N HIS A 136 5.75 4.84 4.09
CA HIS A 136 4.46 5.00 4.77
C HIS A 136 4.59 4.88 6.31
N LEU A 137 5.53 4.07 6.81
CA LEU A 137 5.86 4.03 8.24
C LEU A 137 6.38 5.39 8.73
N TRP A 138 7.27 5.99 7.95
CA TRP A 138 7.83 7.30 8.27
C TRP A 138 6.82 8.43 8.11
N GLU A 139 6.00 8.40 7.05
CA GLU A 139 4.99 9.43 6.77
C GLU A 139 3.97 9.51 7.92
N LYS A 140 3.45 8.37 8.40
CA LYS A 140 2.51 8.37 9.53
C LYS A 140 3.11 9.01 10.79
N TYR A 141 4.41 8.81 11.05
CA TYR A 141 5.12 9.53 12.11
C TYR A 141 5.20 11.03 11.82
N LEU A 142 5.56 11.46 10.61
CA LEU A 142 5.67 12.89 10.28
C LEU A 142 4.36 13.67 10.46
N TYR A 143 3.21 13.04 10.20
CA TYR A 143 1.90 13.68 10.38
C TYR A 143 1.43 13.71 11.84
N SER A 144 1.82 12.72 12.66
CA SER A 144 1.36 12.59 14.05
C SER A 144 2.34 13.16 15.08
N GLY A 145 3.64 13.12 14.81
CA GLY A 145 4.70 13.38 15.78
C GLY A 145 4.82 12.33 16.89
N ASP A 146 4.15 11.18 16.77
CA ASP A 146 4.09 10.17 17.83
C ASP A 146 5.40 9.35 17.91
N LEU A 147 6.20 9.62 18.94
CA LEU A 147 7.45 8.92 19.20
C LEU A 147 7.26 7.46 19.63
N ASN A 148 6.15 7.12 20.29
CA ASN A 148 5.86 5.74 20.67
C ASN A 148 5.54 4.91 19.41
N TYR A 149 4.78 5.50 18.48
CA TYR A 149 4.55 4.89 17.19
C TYR A 149 5.87 4.69 16.44
N LEU A 150 6.72 5.72 16.36
CA LEU A 150 8.01 5.64 15.68
C LEU A 150 8.88 4.52 16.28
N GLU A 151 8.99 4.45 17.60
CA GLU A 151 9.72 3.37 18.28
C GLU A 151 9.21 1.98 17.89
N SER A 152 7.88 1.83 17.72
CA SER A 152 7.26 0.56 17.33
C SER A 152 7.54 0.13 15.88
N VAL A 153 7.85 1.07 14.97
CA VAL A 153 8.10 0.78 13.54
C VAL A 153 9.56 0.94 13.13
N TYR A 154 10.37 1.60 13.95
CA TYR A 154 11.77 1.88 13.66
C TYR A 154 12.62 0.62 13.38
N PRO A 155 12.40 -0.53 14.06
CA PRO A 155 13.11 -1.76 13.69
C PRO A 155 12.89 -2.15 12.22
N VAL A 156 11.68 -1.99 11.68
CA VAL A 156 11.38 -2.29 10.27
C VAL A 156 12.08 -1.30 9.33
N LEU A 157 12.10 -0.02 9.68
CA LEU A 157 12.77 1.04 8.90
C LEU A 157 14.30 0.89 8.85
N LYS A 158 14.91 0.39 9.92
CA LYS A 158 16.36 0.27 10.06
C LYS A 158 16.95 -0.95 9.34
N SER A 159 16.16 -2.02 9.24
CA SER A 159 16.61 -3.39 8.96
C SER A 159 17.21 -3.58 7.58
#